data_AF-A0AA86SJ64-F1
#
_entry.id   AF-A0AA86SJ64-F1
#
_cell.length_a   1.000
_cell.length_b   1.000
_cell.length_c   1.000
_cell.angle_alpha   90.00
_cell.angle_beta   90.00
_cell.angle_gamma   90.00
#
_symmetry.space_group_name_H-M   'P 1'
#
loop_
_entity.id
_entity.type
_entity.pdbx_description
1 polymer ?
#
loop_
_entity_poly.entity_id
_entity_poly.type
_entity_poly.pdbx_seq_one_letter_code
_entity_poly.pdbx_strand_id
1 'polypeptide(L)' 'MGLGRLMVTLKSKIRCLKIVKKGEYDKVEKSESMRMEIRSRKARKLIEETLKVADSPKSKTYILGRM' A
#
# COMPACT_ATOMS: atom_id res chain seq x y z
N MET A 1 -39.39 -17.62 13.11
CA MET A 1 -38.13 -18.10 12.46
C MET A 1 -37.53 -16.97 11.61
N GLY A 2 -36.76 -16.03 12.19
CA GLY A 2 -36.29 -14.83 11.44
C GLY A 2 -34.82 -14.49 11.65
N LEU A 3 -34.34 -14.60 12.90
CA LEU A 3 -32.96 -14.21 13.27
C LEU A 3 -31.91 -15.21 12.76
N GLY A 4 -32.20 -16.51 12.78
CA GLY A 4 -31.27 -17.55 12.31
C GLY A 4 -30.89 -17.38 10.84
N ARG A 5 -31.87 -17.01 9.98
CA ARG A 5 -31.63 -16.79 8.56
C ARG A 5 -30.72 -15.59 8.31
N LEU A 6 -30.94 -14.49 9.04
CA LEU A 6 -30.10 -13.29 8.95
C LEU A 6 -28.67 -13.57 9.39
N MET A 7 -28.48 -14.31 10.49
CA MET A 7 -27.16 -14.64 11.01
C MET A 7 -26.35 -15.53 10.05
N VAL A 8 -27.02 -16.46 9.34
CA VAL A 8 -26.39 -17.29 8.29
C VAL A 8 -25.96 -16.44 7.10
N THR A 9 -26.81 -15.50 6.65
CA THR A 9 -26.45 -14.60 5.54
C THR A 9 -25.28 -13.67 5.90
N LEU A 10 -25.25 -13.15 7.13
CA LEU A 10 -24.17 -12.31 7.63
C LEU A 10 -22.85 -13.09 7.73
N LYS A 11 -22.88 -14.31 8.30
CA LYS A 11 -21.69 -15.18 8.36
C LYS A 11 -21.16 -15.52 6.96
N SER A 12 -22.05 -15.76 6.00
CA SER A 12 -21.66 -16.08 4.62
C SER A 12 -20.98 -14.89 3.94
N LYS A 13 -21.57 -13.68 4.04
CA LYS A 13 -20.98 -12.44 3.50
C LYS A 13 -19.62 -12.11 4.13
N ILE A 14 -19.46 -12.28 5.44
CA ILE A 14 -18.17 -12.05 6.13
C ILE A 14 -17.11 -13.06 5.65
N ARG A 15 -17.47 -14.32 5.41
CA ARG A 15 -16.55 -15.34 4.86
C ARG A 15 -16.11 -14.98 3.44
N CYS A 16 -17.04 -14.61 2.56
CA CYS A 16 -16.73 -14.16 1.21
C CYS A 16 -15.80 -12.93 1.24
N LEU A 17 -16.05 -11.97 2.13
CA LEU A 17 -15.21 -10.78 2.24
C LEU A 17 -13.77 -11.09 2.71
N LYS A 18 -13.59 -12.08 3.59
CA LYS A 18 -12.26 -12.57 4.00
C LYS A 18 -11.52 -13.29 2.87
N ILE A 19 -12.24 -14.01 2.00
CA ILE A 19 -11.68 -14.69 0.83
C ILE A 19 -11.26 -13.64 -0.23
N VAL A 20 -12.08 -12.62 -0.47
CA VAL A 20 -11.77 -11.52 -1.40
C VAL A 20 -10.63 -10.63 -0.88
N LYS A 21 -10.52 -10.42 0.44
CA LYS A 21 -9.38 -9.69 1.05
C LYS A 21 -8.08 -10.47 1.10
N LYS A 22 -8.08 -11.77 0.75
CA LYS A 22 -6.86 -12.51 0.46
C LYS A 22 -6.38 -12.22 -0.98
N GLY A 23 -6.51 -10.96 -1.40
CA GLY A 23 -5.61 -10.41 -2.39
C GLY A 23 -4.23 -10.44 -1.76
N GLU A 24 -3.51 -11.55 -1.98
CA GLU A 24 -2.07 -11.47 -2.13
C GLU A 24 -1.84 -10.26 -2.99
N TYR A 25 -1.27 -9.21 -2.40
CA TYR A 25 -0.89 -8.02 -3.12
C TYR A 25 -0.12 -8.54 -4.33
N ASP A 26 -0.67 -8.36 -5.54
CA ASP A 26 0.00 -8.82 -6.74
C ASP A 26 1.27 -7.99 -6.78
N LYS A 27 2.38 -8.59 -6.32
CA LYS A 27 3.66 -7.92 -6.22
C LYS A 27 4.11 -7.81 -7.66
N VAL A 28 3.63 -6.76 -8.34
CA VAL A 28 4.04 -6.44 -9.70
C VAL A 28 5.55 -6.44 -9.67
N GLU A 29 6.14 -7.42 -10.35
CA GLU A 29 7.57 -7.51 -10.44
C GLU A 29 8.03 -6.19 -11.09
N LYS A 30 8.91 -5.46 -10.40
CA LYS A 30 9.38 -4.16 -10.91
C LYS A 30 9.89 -4.36 -12.33
N SER A 31 9.32 -3.62 -13.28
CA SER A 31 9.75 -3.65 -14.67
C SER A 31 11.24 -3.30 -14.77
N GLU A 32 11.90 -3.77 -15.82
CA GLU A 32 13.31 -3.44 -16.10
C GLU A 32 13.56 -1.93 -16.07
N SER A 33 12.66 -1.11 -16.62
CA SER A 33 12.74 0.36 -16.57
C SER A 33 12.80 0.91 -15.15
N MET A 34 11.92 0.43 -14.27
CA MET A 34 11.87 0.84 -12.86
C MET A 34 13.12 0.40 -12.09
N ARG A 35 13.68 -0.77 -12.42
CA ARG A 35 14.94 -1.25 -11.82
C ARG A 35 16.12 -0.37 -12.25
N MET A 36 16.19 -0.01 -13.52
CA MET A 36 17.24 0.85 -14.06
C MET A 36 17.21 2.24 -13.43
N GLU A 37 16.01 2.82 -13.25
CA GLU A 37 15.85 4.13 -12.61
C GLU A 37 16.30 4.12 -11.14
N ILE A 38 15.93 3.10 -10.36
CA ILE A 38 16.37 2.96 -8.95
C ILE A 38 17.89 2.74 -8.85
N ARG A 39 18.53 2.09 -9.84
CA ARG A 39 20.00 1.91 -9.86
C ARG A 39 20.76 3.22 -10.09
N SER A 40 20.10 4.27 -10.57
CA SER A 40 20.70 5.58 -10.72
C SER A 40 21.11 6.18 -9.37
N ARG A 41 22.32 6.77 -9.30
CA ARG A 41 22.81 7.46 -8.10
C ARG A 41 21.87 8.60 -7.66
N LYS A 42 21.21 9.28 -8.62
CA LYS A 42 20.27 10.38 -8.33
C LYS A 42 19.00 9.86 -7.66
N ALA A 43 18.42 8.78 -8.17
CA ALA A 43 17.22 8.16 -7.60
C ALA A 43 17.49 7.65 -6.17
N ARG A 44 18.63 6.99 -5.94
CA ARG A 44 19.02 6.54 -4.60
C ARG A 44 19.09 7.68 -3.58
N LYS A 45 19.68 8.82 -3.96
CA LYS A 45 19.74 10.01 -3.10
C LYS A 45 18.35 10.55 -2.76
N LEU A 46 17.48 10.69 -3.76
CA LEU A 46 16.10 11.16 -3.54
C LEU A 46 15.30 10.21 -2.63
N ILE A 47 15.47 8.89 -2.80
CA ILE A 47 14.84 7.87 -1.94
C ILE A 47 15.37 7.98 -0.50
N GLU A 48 16.68 8.10 -0.33
CA GLU A 48 17.32 8.22 0.99
C GLU A 48 16.90 9.50 1.72
N GLU A 49 16.86 10.64 1.02
CA GLU A 49 16.37 11.91 1.55
C GLU A 49 14.91 11.81 1.99
N THR A 50 14.05 11.23 1.14
CA THR A 50 12.63 11.05 1.46
C THR A 50 12.42 10.12 2.65
N LEU A 51 13.18 9.02 2.75
CA LEU A 51 13.12 8.08 3.87
C LEU A 51 13.52 8.73 5.21
N LYS A 52 14.62 9.49 5.24
CA LYS A 52 15.07 10.20 6.46
C LYS A 52 14.01 11.17 7.00
N VAL A 53 13.26 11.79 6.10
CA VAL A 53 12.17 12.73 6.43
C VAL A 53 10.95 11.98 6.93
N ALA A 54 10.61 10.83 6.33
CA ALA A 54 9.51 9.99 6.76
C ALA A 54 9.76 9.37 8.15
N ASP A 55 11.00 8.92 8.42
CA ASP A 55 11.39 8.31 9.71
C ASP A 55 11.39 9.31 10.87
N SER A 56 11.54 10.61 10.57
CA SER A 56 11.43 11.68 11.55
C SER A 56 10.45 12.75 11.07
N PRO A 57 9.13 12.54 11.23
CA PRO A 57 8.12 13.50 10.84
C PRO A 57 8.08 14.66 11.84
N LYS A 58 9.18 15.43 11.92
CA LYS A 58 9.21 16.74 12.60
C LYS A 58 8.42 17.69 11.73
N SER A 59 7.11 17.78 11.97
CA SER A 59 6.18 18.86 11.62
C SER A 59 6.67 19.83 10.53
N LYS A 60 6.96 19.32 9.33
CA LYS A 60 7.30 20.18 8.19
C LYS A 60 6.65 19.58 6.95
N THR A 61 5.53 20.20 6.63
CA THR A 61 4.83 20.20 5.35
C THR A 61 5.72 20.83 4.27
N TYR A 62 6.55 20.06 3.56
CA TYR A 62 7.33 20.61 2.43
C TYR A 62 7.38 19.77 1.16
N ILE A 63 6.56 18.72 1.05
CA ILE A 63 6.49 17.89 -0.18
C ILE A 63 5.19 18.14 -0.98
N LEU A 64 4.36 19.11 -0.59
CA LEU A 64 3.19 19.55 -1.39
C LEU A 64 3.47 20.86 -2.19
N GLY A 65 4.62 21.50 -1.97
CA GLY A 65 4.95 22.83 -2.54
C GLY A 65 5.99 22.83 -3.67
N ARG A 66 6.33 21.67 -4.24
CA ARG A 66 7.17 21.59 -5.46
C ARG A 66 6.38 20.87 -6.57
N MET A 67 5.37 21.57 -7.09
CA MET A 67 4.86 21.40 -8.45
C MET A 67 5.22 22.66 -9.24
#